data_AF-A0A815VR28-F1
#
_entry.id   AF-A0A815VR28-F1
#
_cell.length_a   1.000
_cell.length_b   1.000
_cell.length_c   1.000
_cell.angle_alpha   90.00
_cell.angle_beta   90.00
_cell.angle_gamma   90.00
#
_symmetry.space_group_name_H-M   'P 1'
#
loop_
_entity.id
_entity.type
_entity.pdbx_description
1 polymer ?
#
loop_
_entity_poly.entity_id
_entity_poly.type
_entity_poly.pdbx_seq_one_letter_code
_entity_poly.pdbx_strand_id
1 'polypeptide(L)'
;MSAKRGIAWPLQGSEDSLDLFHHDQIRWFYNWSSDKTSDIDIEFVPMLWTGNNGDDADQFAEKVRSQGATHALGFNEPERSEQANMSPSDAAQIWKQYVEPLRNQGIRLGSP
;
A
#
# COMPACT_ATOMS: atom_id res chain seq x y z
N MET A 1 -8.75 22.09 9.85
CA MET A 1 -8.40 21.82 8.44
C MET A 1 -8.08 20.33 8.31
N SER A 2 -8.65 19.62 7.33
CA SER A 2 -8.31 18.20 7.10
C SER A 2 -6.94 18.12 6.42
N ALA A 3 -5.94 17.59 7.12
CA ALA A 3 -4.63 17.35 6.54
C ALA A 3 -4.69 16.17 5.56
N LYS A 4 -4.21 16.35 4.33
CA LYS A 4 -4.20 15.31 3.27
C LYS A 4 -2.81 14.77 2.98
N ARG A 5 -1.77 15.37 3.58
CA ARG A 5 -0.38 15.07 3.25
C ARG A 5 -0.01 13.70 3.82
N GLY A 6 0.57 12.86 2.98
CA GLY A 6 1.20 11.61 3.37
C GLY A 6 2.66 11.61 2.95
N ILE A 7 3.39 10.57 3.37
CA ILE A 7 4.81 10.40 3.08
C ILE A 7 5.03 9.08 2.35
N ALA A 8 5.76 9.17 1.24
CA ALA A 8 6.36 7.99 0.63
C ALA A 8 7.68 7.71 1.36
N TRP A 9 7.75 6.61 2.09
CA TRP A 9 8.89 6.27 2.95
C TRP A 9 9.63 5.06 2.41
N PRO A 10 10.96 5.08 2.26
CA PRO A 10 11.68 3.95 1.68
C PRO A 10 11.67 2.72 2.59
N LEU A 11 11.86 1.54 1.98
CA LEU A 11 11.99 0.27 2.70
C LEU A 11 13.29 0.15 3.49
N GLN A 12 14.27 1.00 3.19
CA GLN A 12 15.60 1.01 3.80
C GLN A 12 16.00 2.46 4.11
N GLY A 13 16.56 2.69 5.30
CA GLY A 13 16.85 4.03 5.83
C GLY A 13 16.25 4.18 7.22
N SER A 14 16.97 4.85 8.13
CA SER A 14 16.70 4.80 9.57
C SER A 14 15.26 5.15 9.95
N GLU A 15 14.59 4.20 10.62
CA GLU A 15 13.28 4.35 11.27
C GLU A 15 13.19 5.63 12.10
N ASP A 16 14.33 6.03 12.71
CA ASP A 16 14.53 7.25 13.53
C ASP A 16 14.13 8.58 12.86
N SER A 17 13.90 8.62 11.54
CA SER A 17 13.62 9.87 10.83
C SER A 17 12.16 10.10 10.43
N LEU A 18 11.28 9.09 10.51
CA LEU A 18 9.83 9.30 10.29
C LEU A 18 9.23 10.19 11.39
N ASP A 19 9.72 10.03 12.62
CA ASP A 19 9.29 10.82 13.77
C ASP A 19 9.57 12.33 13.59
N LEU A 20 10.60 12.70 12.81
CA LEU A 20 10.85 14.10 12.46
C LEU A 20 9.71 14.73 11.65
N PHE A 21 8.91 13.88 11.00
CA PHE A 21 7.74 14.28 10.23
C PHE A 21 6.43 14.01 10.97
N HIS A 22 6.48 13.54 12.22
CA HIS A 22 5.33 13.39 13.13
C HIS A 22 4.85 14.77 13.62
N HIS A 23 4.38 15.58 12.68
CA HIS A 23 3.68 16.83 12.90
C HIS A 23 2.22 16.65 12.47
N ASP A 24 1.30 17.38 13.08
CA ASP A 24 -0.17 17.41 12.86
C ASP A 24 -0.67 17.43 11.39
N GLN A 25 0.23 17.63 10.43
CA GLN A 25 -0.06 17.72 9.00
C GLN A 25 0.16 16.42 8.21
N ILE A 26 0.88 15.43 8.74
CA ILE A 26 1.06 14.11 8.11
C ILE A 26 0.03 13.15 8.70
N ARG A 27 -0.68 12.42 7.84
CA ARG A 27 -1.78 11.53 8.28
C ARG A 27 -1.64 10.07 7.85
N TRP A 28 -0.79 9.81 6.86
CA TRP A 28 -0.58 8.46 6.35
C TRP A 28 0.82 8.33 5.74
N PHE A 29 1.32 7.12 5.64
CA PHE A 29 2.54 6.82 4.89
C PHE A 29 2.41 5.49 4.13
N TYR A 30 3.24 5.31 3.11
CA TYR A 30 3.36 4.06 2.36
C TYR A 30 4.81 3.87 1.93
N ASN A 31 5.20 2.66 1.56
CA ASN A 31 6.59 2.32 1.27
C ASN A 31 6.78 1.40 0.05
N TRP A 32 5.79 1.38 -0.85
CA TRP A 32 5.75 0.47 -2.01
C TRP A 32 5.75 -1.02 -1.63
N SER A 33 5.40 -1.37 -0.39
CA SER A 33 5.28 -2.74 0.10
C SER A 33 3.93 -2.97 0.75
N SER A 34 3.58 -4.24 0.91
CA SER A 34 2.45 -4.70 1.71
C SER A 34 2.77 -4.71 3.21
N ASP A 35 4.04 -4.62 3.59
CA ASP A 35 4.53 -4.61 4.98
C ASP A 35 5.07 -3.24 5.40
N LYS A 36 4.69 -2.77 6.58
CA LYS A 36 5.19 -1.52 7.18
C LYS A 36 6.66 -1.65 7.59
N THR A 37 7.36 -0.53 7.56
CA THR A 37 8.78 -0.42 7.96
C THR A 37 8.98 0.50 9.16
N SER A 38 7.91 0.84 9.87
CA SER A 38 7.94 1.68 11.07
C SER A 38 6.69 1.45 11.91
N ASP A 39 6.83 1.58 13.23
CA ASP A 39 5.75 1.50 14.22
C ASP A 39 5.21 2.88 14.65
N ILE A 40 5.55 3.95 13.92
CA ILE A 40 5.02 5.29 14.14
C ILE A 40 3.49 5.31 14.15
N ASP A 41 2.89 6.13 15.03
CA ASP A 41 1.42 6.25 15.21
C ASP A 41 0.77 7.11 14.11
N ILE A 42 0.97 6.69 12.86
CA ILE A 42 0.39 7.26 11.65
C ILE A 42 -0.13 6.10 10.80
N GLU A 43 -1.25 6.28 10.08
CA GLU A 43 -1.81 5.22 9.23
C GLU A 43 -0.77 4.74 8.20
N PHE A 44 -0.47 3.44 8.22
CA PHE A 44 0.24 2.79 7.11
C PHE A 44 -0.75 2.36 6.03
N VAL A 45 -0.44 2.68 4.78
CA VAL A 45 -1.22 2.29 3.61
C VAL A 45 -0.45 1.22 2.82
N PRO A 46 -0.77 -0.08 3.01
CA PRO A 46 -0.11 -1.17 2.28
C PRO A 46 -0.40 -1.09 0.78
N MET A 47 0.59 -1.49 -0.02
CA MET A 47 0.51 -1.56 -1.48
C MET A 47 0.79 -2.98 -1.94
N LEU A 48 -0.07 -3.52 -2.81
CA LEU A 48 0.27 -4.73 -3.56
C LEU A 48 1.05 -4.31 -4.80
N TRP A 49 2.38 -4.22 -4.69
CA TRP A 49 3.22 -3.60 -5.71
C TRP A 49 3.07 -4.25 -7.09
N THR A 50 3.00 -5.58 -7.17
CA THR A 50 2.73 -6.33 -8.40
C THR A 50 1.79 -7.49 -8.13
N GLY A 51 0.93 -7.78 -9.10
CA GLY A 51 0.09 -8.98 -9.10
C GLY A 51 0.79 -10.25 -9.56
N ASN A 52 2.02 -10.14 -10.06
CA ASN A 52 2.77 -11.28 -10.62
C ASN A 52 3.52 -12.10 -9.55
N ASN A 53 3.57 -11.62 -8.31
CA ASN A 53 4.13 -12.34 -7.17
C ASN A 53 3.00 -12.99 -6.36
N GLY A 54 2.75 -14.28 -6.62
CA GLY A 54 1.63 -15.02 -6.01
C GLY A 54 1.65 -15.00 -4.48
N ASP A 55 2.82 -15.16 -3.86
CA ASP A 55 2.93 -15.21 -2.39
C ASP A 55 2.51 -13.89 -1.73
N ASP A 56 2.89 -12.74 -2.31
CA ASP A 56 2.52 -11.43 -1.76
C ASP A 56 1.04 -11.11 -2.01
N ALA A 57 0.52 -11.45 -3.19
CA ALA A 57 -0.89 -11.27 -3.54
C ALA A 57 -1.82 -12.10 -2.63
N ASP A 58 -1.48 -13.37 -2.39
CA ASP A 58 -2.25 -14.28 -1.54
C ASP A 58 -2.28 -13.83 -0.08
N GLN A 59 -1.20 -13.21 0.41
CA GLN A 59 -1.10 -12.70 1.79
C GLN A 59 -1.61 -11.27 1.96
N PHE A 60 -1.87 -10.54 0.87
CA PHE A 60 -2.15 -9.11 0.91
C PHE A 60 -3.33 -8.75 1.82
N ALA A 61 -4.42 -9.53 1.74
CA ALA A 61 -5.60 -9.29 2.57
C ALA A 61 -5.31 -9.43 4.07
N GLU A 62 -4.50 -10.40 4.45
CA GLU A 62 -4.10 -10.61 5.84
C GLU A 62 -3.15 -9.50 6.30
N LYS A 63 -2.21 -9.06 5.46
CA LYS A 63 -1.31 -7.93 5.75
C LYS A 63 -2.09 -6.63 5.96
N VAL A 64 -3.07 -6.33 5.10
CA VAL A 64 -3.93 -5.14 5.24
C VAL A 64 -4.66 -5.16 6.59
N ARG A 65 -5.23 -6.31 6.94
CA ARG A 65 -6.02 -6.48 8.17
C ARG A 65 -5.15 -6.43 9.43
N SER A 66 -4.03 -7.15 9.46
CA SER A 66 -3.17 -7.28 10.64
C SER A 66 -2.47 -5.96 11.01
N GLN A 67 -2.28 -5.08 10.03
CA GLN A 67 -1.70 -3.75 10.22
C GLN A 67 -2.74 -2.66 10.52
N GLY A 68 -4.03 -3.01 10.61
CA GLY A 68 -5.10 -2.07 10.95
C GLY A 68 -5.33 -0.96 9.91
N ALA A 69 -4.92 -1.19 8.66
CA ALA A 69 -5.03 -0.20 7.60
C ALA A 69 -6.51 0.09 7.26
N THR A 70 -6.83 1.33 6.90
CA THR A 70 -8.16 1.69 6.40
C THR A 70 -8.18 1.92 4.88
N HIS A 71 -6.99 2.03 4.29
CA HIS A 71 -6.74 2.15 2.85
C HIS A 71 -5.76 1.09 2.37
N ALA A 72 -5.85 0.70 1.10
CA ALA A 72 -4.87 -0.15 0.42
C ALA A 72 -4.66 0.35 -1.01
N LEU A 73 -3.43 0.24 -1.52
CA LEU A 73 -3.05 0.65 -2.88
C LEU A 73 -2.88 -0.57 -3.80
N GLY A 74 -3.25 -0.40 -5.06
CA GLY A 74 -3.03 -1.38 -6.13
C GLY A 74 -1.60 -1.36 -6.66
N PHE A 75 -1.43 -1.94 -7.85
CA PHE A 75 -0.11 -2.18 -8.47
C PHE A 75 0.63 -0.88 -8.78
N ASN A 76 1.95 -0.90 -8.63
CA ASN A 76 2.80 0.25 -8.89
C ASN A 76 3.21 0.31 -10.36
N GLU A 77 2.77 1.35 -11.07
CA GLU A 77 3.15 1.63 -12.47
C GLU A 77 3.08 0.36 -13.36
N PRO A 78 1.91 -0.31 -13.44
CA PRO A 78 1.75 -1.56 -14.20
C PRO A 78 2.15 -1.41 -15.67
N GLU A 79 2.09 -0.23 -16.24
CA GLU A 79 2.50 0.07 -17.60
C GLU A 79 4.02 0.04 -17.83
N ARG A 80 4.85 0.02 -16.78
CA ARG A 80 6.31 0.06 -16.89
C ARG A 80 6.93 -1.32 -16.72
N SER A 81 7.82 -1.67 -17.64
CA SER A 81 8.51 -2.97 -17.68
C SER A 81 9.45 -3.23 -16.49
N GLU A 82 9.97 -2.17 -15.86
CA GLU A 82 10.85 -2.24 -14.70
C GLU A 82 10.09 -2.20 -13.36
N GLN A 83 8.76 -2.09 -13.41
CA GLN A 83 7.88 -1.98 -12.23
C GLN A 83 6.96 -3.20 -12.17
N ALA A 84 5.66 -3.02 -11.90
CA ALA A 84 4.74 -4.15 -11.82
C ALA A 84 4.61 -4.92 -13.14
N ASN A 85 4.81 -4.24 -14.29
CA ASN A 85 4.84 -4.80 -15.65
C ASN A 85 3.66 -5.74 -15.94
N MET A 86 2.46 -5.17 -16.04
CA MET A 86 1.21 -5.89 -16.23
C MET A 86 0.42 -5.27 -17.38
N SER A 87 -0.18 -6.12 -18.22
CA SER A 87 -1.15 -5.64 -19.19
C SER A 87 -2.40 -5.10 -18.48
N PRO A 88 -3.17 -4.18 -19.09
CA PRO A 88 -4.43 -3.72 -18.49
C PRO A 88 -5.42 -4.85 -18.19
N SER A 89 -5.45 -5.92 -19.01
CA SER A 89 -6.31 -7.07 -18.78
C SER A 89 -5.87 -7.89 -17.57
N ASP A 90 -4.57 -8.16 -17.43
CA ASP A 90 -4.03 -8.93 -16.32
C ASP A 90 -4.18 -8.15 -15.01
N ALA A 91 -3.87 -6.85 -15.02
CA ALA A 91 -4.08 -5.97 -13.88
C ALA A 91 -5.54 -5.96 -13.45
N ALA A 92 -6.50 -5.81 -14.38
CA ALA A 92 -7.92 -5.82 -14.03
C ALA A 92 -8.37 -7.17 -13.42
N GLN A 93 -7.91 -8.29 -13.97
CA GLN A 93 -8.25 -9.62 -13.46
C GLN A 93 -7.69 -9.84 -12.05
N ILE A 94 -6.40 -9.57 -11.84
CA ILE A 94 -5.71 -9.79 -10.58
C ILE A 94 -6.21 -8.81 -9.51
N TRP A 95 -6.50 -7.55 -9.88
CA TRP A 95 -7.08 -6.58 -8.95
C TRP A 95 -8.44 -7.03 -8.41
N LYS A 96 -9.30 -7.59 -9.27
CA LYS A 96 -10.59 -8.17 -8.85
C LYS A 96 -10.42 -9.39 -7.95
N GLN A 97 -9.37 -10.16 -8.17
CA GLN A 97 -9.09 -11.35 -7.37
C GLN A 97 -8.59 -11.01 -5.96
N TYR A 98 -7.66 -10.05 -5.83
CA TYR A 98 -6.92 -9.82 -4.59
C TYR A 98 -7.23 -8.50 -3.88
N VAL A 99 -7.54 -7.44 -4.62
CA VAL A 99 -7.70 -6.08 -4.06
C VAL A 99 -9.18 -5.76 -3.85
N GLU A 100 -10.05 -6.01 -4.85
CA GLU A 100 -11.48 -5.73 -4.78
C GLU A 100 -12.20 -6.31 -3.55
N PRO A 101 -11.93 -7.57 -3.12
CA PRO A 101 -12.64 -8.18 -1.99
C PRO A 101 -12.45 -7.44 -0.67
N LEU A 102 -11.36 -6.66 -0.52
CA LEU A 102 -11.08 -5.86 0.68
C LEU A 102 -12.14 -4.78 0.93
N ARG A 103 -12.90 -4.36 -0.10
CA ARG A 103 -14.04 -3.44 0.07
C ARG A 103 -15.09 -4.00 1.01
N ASN A 104 -15.30 -5.32 0.99
CA ASN A 104 -16.26 -5.98 1.87
C ASN A 104 -15.81 -5.97 3.34
N GLN A 105 -14.55 -5.63 3.60
CA GLN A 105 -13.96 -5.48 4.92
C GLN A 105 -13.90 -4.00 5.36
N GLY A 106 -14.46 -3.08 4.57
CA GLY A 106 -14.47 -1.64 4.86
C GLY A 106 -13.22 -0.89 4.39
N ILE A 107 -12.30 -1.56 3.70
CA ILE A 107 -11.07 -0.95 3.18
C ILE A 107 -11.39 -0.09 1.95
N ARG A 108 -10.80 1.11 1.91
CA ARG A 108 -10.84 1.99 0.73
C ARG A 108 -9.68 1.66 -0.21
N LEU A 109 -9.98 1.45 -1.49
CA LEU A 109 -9.00 0.95 -2.45
C LEU A 109 -8.53 2.04 -3.40
N GLY A 110 -7.21 2.17 -3.56
CA GLY A 110 -6.58 2.91 -4.64
C GLY A 110 -6.43 2.04 -5.90
N SER A 111 -6.56 2.65 -7.07
CA SER A 111 -6.23 2.00 -8.33
C SER A 111 -4.71 1.78 -8.45
N PRO A 112 -4.29 0.91 -9.38
CA PRO A 112 -2.98 1.04 -10.02
C PRO A 112 -2.83 2.41 -10.72
#